data_AF-A0A968FUX5-F1
#
_entry.id   AF-A0A968FUX5-F1
#
_cell.length_a   1.000
_cell.length_b   1.000
_cell.length_c   1.000
_cell.angle_alpha   90.00
_cell.angle_beta   90.00
_cell.angle_gamma   90.00
#
_symmetry.space_group_name_H-M   'P 1'
#
loop_
_entity.id
_entity.type
_entity.pdbx_description
1 polymer ?
#
loop_
_entity_poly.entity_id
_entity_poly.type
_entity_poly.pdbx_seq_one_letter_code
_entity_poly.pdbx_strand_id
1 'polypeptide(L)'
;ELFTPLDFHYEYKVIVTNKRESAKAVLLFHHGRGSQEGLFAEAKQHAGLDIIPCRRLEGNQMFTLCSMMAHNLSRELQMRSAHPI
;
A
#
# COMPACT_ATOMS: atom_id res chain seq x y z
N GLU A 1 -23.18 38.07 6.74
CA GLU A 1 -23.66 36.94 5.91
C GLU A 1 -22.80 36.72 4.65
N LEU A 2 -21.46 36.55 4.77
CA LEU A 2 -20.56 36.38 3.62
C LEU A 2 -19.56 35.21 3.80
N PHE A 3 -19.77 34.34 4.79
CA PHE A 3 -18.83 33.27 5.11
C PHE A 3 -19.53 32.00 5.62
N THR A 4 -20.52 31.53 4.88
CA THR A 4 -21.02 30.15 5.05
C THR A 4 -20.35 29.31 3.96
N PRO A 5 -19.36 28.46 4.27
CA PRO A 5 -18.78 27.58 3.27
C PRO A 5 -19.82 26.55 2.86
N LEU A 6 -20.45 26.74 1.70
CA LEU A 6 -21.19 25.69 1.02
C LEU A 6 -20.19 24.85 0.22
N ASP A 7 -19.63 23.84 0.86
CA ASP A 7 -18.89 22.83 0.13
C ASP A 7 -19.88 21.85 -0.51
N PHE A 8 -20.09 22.02 -1.82
CA PHE A 8 -20.92 21.15 -2.65
C PHE A 8 -20.08 20.09 -3.40
N HIS A 9 -18.80 19.93 -3.06
CA HIS A 9 -17.96 18.92 -3.71
C HIS A 9 -18.28 17.53 -3.17
N TYR A 10 -19.27 16.89 -3.77
CA TYR A 10 -19.46 15.46 -3.61
C TYR A 10 -18.47 14.72 -4.51
N GLU A 11 -17.55 13.97 -3.89
CA GLU A 11 -16.74 12.98 -4.62
C GLU A 11 -17.51 11.65 -4.66
N TYR A 12 -17.86 11.22 -5.87
CA TYR A 12 -18.57 9.96 -6.08
C TYR A 12 -17.56 8.86 -6.43
N LYS A 13 -17.70 7.71 -5.78
CA LYS A 13 -16.86 6.53 -6.00
C LYS A 13 -17.72 5.34 -6.40
N VAL A 14 -17.42 4.75 -7.55
CA VAL A 14 -18.08 3.53 -8.02
C VAL A 14 -17.13 2.35 -7.80
N ILE A 15 -17.61 1.32 -7.09
CA ILE A 15 -16.86 0.09 -6.85
C ILE A 15 -17.64 -1.07 -7.50
N VAL A 16 -17.04 -1.70 -8.50
CA VAL A 16 -17.55 -2.96 -9.07
C VAL A 16 -16.84 -4.10 -8.35
N THR A 17 -17.60 -5.02 -7.76
CA THR A 17 -17.03 -6.15 -7.02
C THR A 17 -17.82 -7.43 -7.25
N ASN A 18 -17.13 -8.57 -7.25
CA ASN A 18 -17.74 -9.90 -7.19
C ASN A 18 -17.86 -10.42 -5.73
N LYS A 19 -17.41 -9.63 -4.74
CA LYS A 19 -17.53 -9.97 -3.31
C LYS A 19 -19.00 -9.91 -2.88
N ARG A 20 -19.42 -10.92 -2.12
CA ARG A 20 -20.78 -11.02 -1.53
C ARG A 20 -20.88 -10.42 -0.11
N GLU A 21 -19.89 -9.61 0.26
CA GLU A 21 -19.78 -8.95 1.57
C GLU A 21 -20.67 -7.70 1.63
N SER A 22 -20.84 -7.11 2.81
CA SER A 22 -21.60 -5.86 2.95
C SER A 22 -20.93 -4.71 2.20
N ALA A 23 -21.73 -3.72 1.75
CA ALA A 23 -21.20 -2.54 1.05
C ALA A 23 -20.11 -1.81 1.85
N LYS A 24 -20.25 -1.73 3.18
CA LYS A 24 -19.25 -1.16 4.08
C LYS A 24 -17.93 -1.94 4.06
N ALA A 25 -18.00 -3.27 4.11
CA ALA A 25 -16.81 -4.13 4.06
C ALA A 25 -16.10 -4.04 2.70
N VAL A 26 -16.86 -4.02 1.60
CA VAL A 26 -16.33 -3.84 0.25
C VAL A 26 -15.63 -2.48 0.12
N LEU A 27 -16.24 -1.41 0.63
CA LEU A 27 -15.65 -0.07 0.59
C LEU A 27 -14.35 -0.01 1.40
N LEU A 28 -14.33 -0.59 2.60
CA LEU A 28 -13.11 -0.65 3.43
C LEU A 28 -12.02 -1.47 2.75
N PHE A 29 -12.36 -2.62 2.17
CA PHE A 29 -11.44 -3.46 1.40
C PHE A 29 -10.83 -2.69 0.22
N HIS A 30 -11.67 -1.98 -0.55
CA HIS A 30 -11.20 -1.17 -1.68
C HIS A 30 -10.30 -0.02 -1.22
N HIS A 31 -10.59 0.60 -0.08
CA HIS A 31 -9.72 1.64 0.51
C HIS A 31 -8.34 1.09 0.92
N GLY A 32 -8.26 -0.19 1.32
CA GLY A 32 -6.99 -0.86 1.61
C GLY A 32 -6.01 -0.90 0.43
N ARG A 33 -6.48 -0.70 -0.81
CA ARG A 33 -5.61 -0.63 -2.00
C ARG A 33 -4.66 0.56 -1.96
N GLY A 34 -5.08 1.71 -1.42
CA GLY A 34 -4.21 2.88 -1.29
C GLY A 34 -3.05 2.63 -0.33
N SER A 35 -3.29 1.84 0.73
CA SER A 35 -2.23 1.41 1.64
C SER A 35 -1.22 0.48 0.94
N GLN A 36 -1.66 -0.36 0.01
CA GLN A 36 -0.74 -1.21 -0.77
C GLN A 36 0.18 -0.40 -1.69
N GLU A 37 -0.32 0.66 -2.33
CA GLU A 37 0.50 1.54 -3.16
C GLU A 37 1.60 2.23 -2.34
N GLY A 38 1.27 2.67 -1.12
CA GLY A 38 2.24 3.21 -0.17
C GLY A 38 3.33 2.20 0.20
N LEU A 39 2.95 0.97 0.53
CA LEU A 39 3.90 -0.12 0.85
C LEU A 39 4.86 -0.39 -0.32
N PHE A 40 4.37 -0.40 -1.55
CA PHE A 40 5.24 -0.58 -2.72
C PHE A 40 6.17 0.62 -2.94
N ALA A 41 5.73 1.84 -2.68
CA ALA A 41 6.58 3.02 -2.76
C ALA A 41 7.72 2.96 -1.73
N GLU A 42 7.42 2.59 -0.49
CA GLU A 42 8.41 2.38 0.57
C GLU A 42 9.40 1.27 0.24
N ALA A 43 8.91 0.13 -0.28
CA ALA A 43 9.77 -0.99 -0.65
C ALA A 43 10.76 -0.62 -1.78
N LYS A 44 10.36 0.22 -2.73
CA LYS A 44 11.28 0.77 -3.74
C LYS A 44 12.29 1.71 -3.09
N GLN A 45 11.81 2.68 -2.32
CA GLN A 45 12.66 3.72 -1.73
C GLN A 45 13.69 3.17 -0.73
N HIS A 46 13.31 2.18 0.08
CA HIS A 46 14.12 1.74 1.23
C HIS A 46 14.70 0.34 1.09
N ALA A 47 14.19 -0.49 0.18
CA ALA A 47 14.70 -1.83 -0.07
C ALA A 47 15.12 -2.08 -1.53
N GLY A 48 15.05 -1.05 -2.39
CA GLY A 48 15.51 -1.13 -3.77
C GLY A 48 14.69 -2.07 -4.64
N LEU A 49 13.40 -2.28 -4.33
CA LEU A 49 12.56 -3.28 -5.00
C LEU A 49 12.46 -3.11 -6.53
N ASP A 50 12.69 -1.90 -7.05
CA ASP A 50 12.69 -1.55 -8.48
C ASP A 50 14.06 -1.67 -9.16
N ILE A 51 15.10 -2.12 -8.46
CA ILE A 51 16.45 -2.29 -9.02
C ILE A 51 16.57 -3.64 -9.73
N ILE A 52 17.18 -3.62 -10.91
CA ILE A 52 17.50 -4.80 -11.74
C ILE A 52 19.03 -4.87 -11.90
N PRO A 53 19.75 -5.51 -10.96
CA PRO A 53 21.22 -5.43 -10.91
C PRO A 53 21.93 -6.43 -11.82
N CYS A 54 21.23 -7.45 -12.32
CA CYS A 54 21.83 -8.54 -13.09
C CYS A 54 21.32 -8.54 -14.55
N ARG A 55 22.14 -9.07 -15.46
CA ARG A 55 21.75 -9.29 -16.87
C ARG A 55 20.98 -10.59 -17.09
N ARG A 56 20.62 -11.30 -16.02
CA ARG A 56 19.93 -12.59 -16.05
C ARG A 56 18.73 -12.60 -15.12
N LEU A 57 17.68 -13.30 -15.53
CA LEU A 57 16.40 -13.35 -14.82
C LEU A 57 16.57 -13.90 -13.40
N GLU A 58 17.32 -14.99 -13.24
CA GLU A 58 17.50 -15.65 -11.94
C GLU A 58 18.14 -14.73 -10.90
N GLY A 59 19.13 -13.91 -11.29
CA GLY A 59 19.77 -12.95 -10.40
C GLY A 59 18.84 -11.82 -9.99
N ASN A 60 18.03 -11.32 -10.93
CA ASN A 60 17.04 -10.29 -10.65
C ASN A 60 15.91 -10.80 -9.76
N GLN A 61 15.44 -12.03 -9.97
CA GLN A 61 14.45 -12.67 -9.10
C GLN A 61 14.97 -12.82 -7.67
N MET A 62 16.21 -13.28 -7.51
CA MET A 62 16.84 -13.39 -6.19
C MET A 62 16.92 -12.03 -5.51
N PHE A 63 17.36 -11.00 -6.23
CA PHE A 63 17.43 -9.64 -5.70
C PHE A 63 16.05 -9.11 -5.28
N THR A 64 15.03 -9.24 -6.13
CA THR A 64 13.66 -8.84 -5.82
C THR A 64 13.13 -9.55 -4.57
N LEU A 65 13.35 -10.85 -4.43
CA LEU A 65 12.91 -11.61 -3.24
C LEU A 65 13.63 -11.12 -1.97
N CYS A 66 14.94 -10.90 -2.03
CA CYS A 66 15.72 -10.35 -0.92
C CYS A 66 15.21 -8.96 -0.52
N SER A 67 14.95 -8.08 -1.49
CA SER A 67 14.37 -6.74 -1.25
C SER A 67 13.00 -6.82 -0.58
N MET A 68 12.12 -7.72 -1.04
CA MET A 68 10.81 -7.94 -0.41
C MET A 68 10.96 -8.43 1.04
N MET A 69 11.86 -9.39 1.29
CA MET A 69 12.11 -9.90 2.64
C MET A 69 12.67 -8.83 3.57
N ALA A 70 13.62 -8.02 3.10
CA ALA A 70 14.21 -6.93 3.87
C ALA A 70 13.16 -5.87 4.26
N HIS A 71 12.32 -5.46 3.30
CA HIS A 71 11.22 -4.53 3.56
C HIS A 71 10.22 -5.10 4.58
N ASN A 72 9.74 -6.33 4.37
CA ASN A 72 8.76 -6.96 5.25
C ASN A 72 9.29 -7.14 6.67
N LEU A 73 10.55 -7.58 6.82
CA LEU A 73 11.19 -7.73 8.13
C LEU A 73 11.32 -6.38 8.85
N SER A 74 11.78 -5.35 8.15
CA SER A 74 11.91 -4.01 8.72
C SER A 74 10.57 -3.47 9.21
N ARG A 75 9.50 -3.63 8.40
CA ARG A 75 8.16 -3.18 8.75
C ARG A 75 7.59 -3.95 9.94
N GLU A 76 7.82 -5.25 10.03
CA GLU A 76 7.43 -6.05 11.19
C GLU A 76 8.11 -5.56 12.48
N LEU A 77 9.42 -5.27 12.42
CA LEU A 77 10.15 -4.72 13.56
C LEU A 77 9.59 -3.35 13.97
N GLN A 78 9.30 -2.48 13.00
CA GLN A 78 8.68 -1.17 13.27
C GLN A 78 7.32 -1.33 13.96
N MET A 79 6.44 -2.18 13.45
CA MET A 79 5.11 -2.40 14.07
C MET A 79 5.21 -2.92 15.50
N ARG A 80 6.16 -3.83 15.78
CA ARG A 80 6.41 -4.34 17.12
C ARG A 80 6.96 -3.28 18.06
N SER A 81 7.82 -2.39 17.55
CA SER A 81 8.39 -1.29 18.34
C SER A 81 7.42 -0.12 18.55
N ALA A 82 6.47 0.09 17.65
CA ALA A 82 5.49 1.17 17.70
C ALA A 82 4.28 0.85 18.58
N HIS A 83 4.11 -0.39 19.04
CA HIS A 83 3.17 -0.72 20.11
C HIS A 83 3.74 -0.19 21.44
N PRO A 84 3.10 0.81 22.08
CA PRO A 84 3.38 1.07 23.49
C PRO A 84 2.89 -0.14 24.27
N ILE A 85 3.75 -0.70 25.11
CA ILE A 85 3.37 -1.69 26.14
C ILE A 85 2.44 -1.01 27.14
#